data_AF-A0A4U5W494-F1
#
_entry.id   AF-A0A4U5W494-F1
#
_cell.length_a   1.000
_cell.length_b   1.000
_cell.length_c   1.000
_cell.angle_alpha   90.00
_cell.angle_beta   90.00
_cell.angle_gamma   90.00
#
_symmetry.space_group_name_H-M   'P 1'
#
loop_
_entity.id
_entity.type
_entity.pdbx_description
1 polymer ?
#
loop_
_entity_poly.entity_id
_entity_poly.type
_entity_poly.pdbx_seq_one_letter_code
_entity_poly.pdbx_strand_id
1 'polypeptide(L)'
;MVKDLKSALAALDAQEPGSLLGLREMQWLDAKAAPYQLADPKAVEELAKDVAAFANGGGGIIVIGIATRPEYDEEVLDHIVGFDPAAVNMDKIRKLIRQWITPAPRGIRVGWSGADGERVVFIEVPEQAAGTLFVVPAPVGKPGSPRTDTVAVPRRDGDSTHWLPRAEIQQLLSAGVRASGMPTAQALTELVRQAVSEAGPDGGLRVGQGLADREREMRAAYEQLVDAGLGRPAGEAWAQGPAALQDLRHQLDGEPGWVLCLVPGRPPAAVAEPVWQAIVEAGRRALGGQDPLAAVGLPRPPADSDTPWVIPADARSVDLDGGSWGGGRLSCSGRGVWRWQPLPRFSLDQGRSAEIGTAGQTPALRLRALVNLPWADPDALEVSKPRRTLLEQQLAHSAVAGAVTMLSRRRGAELPAGRWEGGPFGNSARSVGYTCTIAAPDGGPAVKASVMLALPTTMESNVVACADVLIENPQAWAALLGSGWDTQLGFDEVQAVLLAAWETAAELLPDAVGDSAGLSWAGPPTIELRMTCEQPAANGVLPTLDTLVDLTSLGTNDGGTRSKMAVTVTAAPTMERAERQRLLREALAYMVDQFGYVDAELDLL
;
A
#
# COMPACT_ATOMS: atom_id res chain seq x y z
N MET A 1 5.62 -38.66 45.40
CA MET A 1 4.21 -38.26 45.23
C MET A 1 4.22 -36.79 44.89
N VAL A 2 3.86 -36.45 43.66
CA VAL A 2 3.80 -35.07 43.17
C VAL A 2 2.67 -34.34 43.89
N LYS A 3 2.97 -33.16 44.46
CA LYS A 3 2.00 -32.39 45.26
C LYS A 3 1.98 -30.89 44.93
N ASP A 4 2.94 -30.42 44.15
CA ASP A 4 3.13 -29.03 43.80
C ASP A 4 3.85 -28.90 42.45
N LEU A 5 3.85 -27.68 41.89
CA LEU A 5 4.52 -27.34 40.63
C LEU A 5 5.99 -27.79 40.60
N LYS A 6 6.71 -27.61 41.72
CA LYS A 6 8.13 -27.95 41.82
C LYS A 6 8.38 -29.45 41.70
N SER A 7 7.59 -30.27 42.38
CA SER A 7 7.68 -31.73 42.32
C SER A 7 7.21 -32.28 40.97
N ALA A 8 6.26 -31.60 40.31
CA ALA A 8 5.83 -31.95 38.95
C ALA A 8 6.93 -31.68 37.92
N LEU A 9 7.57 -30.49 37.98
CA LEU A 9 8.71 -30.14 37.14
C LEU A 9 9.90 -31.07 37.37
N ALA A 10 10.20 -31.42 38.61
CA ALA A 10 11.26 -32.36 38.94
C ALA A 10 11.01 -33.76 38.34
N ALA A 11 9.76 -34.23 38.33
CA ALA A 11 9.38 -35.49 37.70
C ALA A 11 9.53 -35.43 36.16
N LEU A 12 9.13 -34.33 35.54
CA LEU A 12 9.32 -34.12 34.10
C LEU A 12 10.81 -34.05 33.72
N ASP A 13 11.63 -33.39 34.53
CA ASP A 13 13.07 -33.31 34.32
C ASP A 13 13.77 -34.66 34.53
N ALA A 14 13.24 -35.48 35.43
CA ALA A 14 13.68 -36.87 35.64
C ALA A 14 13.18 -37.85 34.56
N GLN A 15 12.46 -37.37 33.53
CA GLN A 15 11.87 -38.19 32.47
C GLN A 15 10.78 -39.17 32.96
N GLU A 16 10.06 -38.82 34.02
CA GLU A 16 9.02 -39.65 34.65
C GLU A 16 7.62 -39.00 34.54
N PRO A 17 7.07 -38.79 33.32
CA PRO A 17 5.79 -38.10 33.14
C PRO A 17 4.60 -38.87 33.74
N GLY A 18 4.72 -40.21 33.89
CA GLY A 18 3.71 -41.04 34.54
C GLY A 18 3.44 -40.67 36.01
N SER A 19 4.39 -40.01 36.67
CA SER A 19 4.22 -39.50 38.05
C SER A 19 3.18 -38.37 38.17
N LEU A 20 2.71 -37.81 37.03
CA LEU A 20 1.64 -36.81 36.96
C LEU A 20 0.24 -37.43 36.84
N LEU A 21 0.13 -38.72 36.53
CA LEU A 21 -1.17 -39.37 36.37
C LEU A 21 -1.92 -39.42 37.70
N GLY A 22 -3.24 -39.22 37.65
CA GLY A 22 -4.12 -39.09 38.81
C GLY A 22 -4.12 -37.69 39.44
N LEU A 23 -3.28 -36.75 38.96
CA LEU A 23 -3.42 -35.33 39.32
C LEU A 23 -4.63 -34.72 38.61
N ARG A 24 -5.27 -33.79 39.29
CA ARG A 24 -6.33 -32.95 38.72
C ARG A 24 -5.71 -31.77 37.98
N GLU A 25 -6.33 -31.34 36.88
CA GLU A 25 -6.04 -30.01 36.34
C GLU A 25 -6.35 -28.95 37.40
N MET A 26 -5.52 -27.92 37.47
CA MET A 26 -5.62 -26.89 38.49
C MET A 26 -4.90 -25.62 38.07
N GLN A 27 -4.81 -24.65 38.99
CA GLN A 27 -4.25 -23.32 38.74
C GLN A 27 -2.87 -23.36 38.06
N TRP A 28 -2.02 -24.33 38.40
CA TRP A 28 -0.65 -24.43 37.89
C TRP A 28 -0.42 -25.61 36.92
N LEU A 29 -1.45 -26.42 36.59
CA LEU A 29 -1.32 -27.60 35.73
C LEU A 29 -2.47 -27.69 34.70
N ASP A 30 -2.11 -27.84 33.44
CA ASP A 30 -3.01 -28.10 32.30
C ASP A 30 -2.49 -29.29 31.48
N ALA A 31 -3.36 -30.16 31.00
CA ALA A 31 -3.02 -31.30 30.16
C ALA A 31 -3.71 -31.18 28.79
N LYS A 32 -2.95 -31.43 27.72
CA LYS A 32 -3.47 -31.52 26.36
C LYS A 32 -3.21 -32.91 25.80
N ALA A 33 -4.23 -33.60 25.31
CA ALA A 33 -4.06 -34.94 24.75
C ALA A 33 -3.21 -34.95 23.46
N ALA A 34 -3.31 -33.90 22.64
CA ALA A 34 -2.62 -33.79 21.36
C ALA A 34 -1.82 -32.49 21.24
N PRO A 35 -0.75 -32.46 20.42
CA PRO A 35 -0.01 -31.23 20.16
C PRO A 35 -0.83 -30.15 19.44
N TYR A 36 -0.51 -28.89 19.74
CA TYR A 36 -1.02 -27.75 19.00
C TYR A 36 -0.64 -27.86 17.51
N GLN A 37 -1.64 -27.82 16.63
CA GLN A 37 -1.44 -27.87 15.18
C GLN A 37 -0.98 -26.51 14.66
N LEU A 38 0.30 -26.17 14.82
CA LEU A 38 0.85 -24.82 14.57
C LEU A 38 0.79 -24.33 13.10
N ALA A 39 0.22 -25.09 12.18
CA ALA A 39 -0.12 -24.65 10.83
C ALA A 39 -1.54 -24.04 10.76
N ASP A 40 -2.40 -24.36 11.73
CA ASP A 40 -3.72 -23.77 11.92
C ASP A 40 -3.62 -22.51 12.79
N PRO A 41 -4.00 -21.32 12.28
CA PRO A 41 -4.03 -20.08 13.06
C PRO A 41 -4.81 -20.22 14.37
N LYS A 42 -5.90 -21.01 14.41
CA LYS A 42 -6.70 -21.20 15.62
C LYS A 42 -5.92 -21.92 16.72
N ALA A 43 -5.07 -22.88 16.36
CA ALA A 43 -4.22 -23.58 17.32
C ALA A 43 -3.09 -22.68 17.85
N VAL A 44 -2.65 -21.70 17.04
CA VAL A 44 -1.69 -20.67 17.49
C VAL A 44 -2.34 -19.71 18.49
N GLU A 45 -3.58 -19.28 18.21
CA GLU A 45 -4.38 -18.50 19.16
C GLU A 45 -4.59 -19.23 20.48
N GLU A 46 -4.89 -20.53 20.43
CA GLU A 46 -5.08 -21.36 21.62
C GLU A 46 -3.80 -21.50 22.45
N LEU A 47 -2.66 -21.77 21.82
CA LEU A 47 -1.35 -21.77 22.48
C LEU A 47 -1.05 -20.43 23.17
N ALA A 48 -1.25 -19.31 22.46
CA ALA A 48 -0.98 -17.99 22.99
C ALA A 48 -1.89 -17.66 24.19
N LYS A 49 -3.18 -18.00 24.07
CA LYS A 49 -4.18 -17.85 25.13
C LYS A 49 -3.77 -18.63 26.39
N ASP A 50 -3.44 -19.92 26.25
CA ASP A 50 -3.13 -20.79 27.38
C ASP A 50 -1.86 -20.30 28.12
N VAL A 51 -0.80 -19.98 27.38
CA VAL A 51 0.47 -19.50 27.96
C VAL A 51 0.29 -18.12 28.63
N ALA A 52 -0.45 -17.20 28.01
CA ALA A 52 -0.74 -15.90 28.61
C ALA A 52 -1.62 -16.03 29.86
N ALA A 53 -2.55 -16.99 29.89
CA ALA A 53 -3.37 -17.26 31.07
C ALA A 53 -2.51 -17.69 32.27
N PHE A 54 -1.53 -18.57 32.05
CA PHE A 54 -0.56 -18.96 33.08
C PHE A 54 0.34 -17.79 33.51
N ALA A 55 0.81 -16.98 32.56
CA ALA A 55 1.63 -15.80 32.85
C ALA A 55 0.87 -14.77 33.73
N ASN A 56 -0.43 -14.60 33.49
CA ASN A 56 -1.33 -13.77 34.32
C ASN A 56 -1.80 -14.47 35.61
N GLY A 57 -1.59 -15.78 35.73
CA GLY A 57 -2.14 -16.65 36.76
C GLY A 57 -1.15 -17.12 37.83
N GLY A 58 0.08 -16.58 37.83
CA GLY A 58 1.15 -16.96 38.79
C GLY A 58 2.11 -18.04 38.29
N GLY A 59 2.06 -18.38 36.99
CA GLY A 59 2.87 -19.43 36.39
C GLY A 59 2.26 -20.83 36.50
N GLY A 60 2.90 -21.82 35.88
CA GLY A 60 2.45 -23.20 35.83
C GLY A 60 3.10 -24.02 34.72
N ILE A 61 2.53 -25.19 34.45
CA ILE A 61 2.95 -26.11 33.40
C ILE A 61 1.78 -26.56 32.54
N ILE A 62 2.01 -26.58 31.23
CA ILE A 62 1.16 -27.25 30.25
C ILE A 62 1.87 -28.53 29.83
N VAL A 63 1.21 -29.69 29.96
CA VAL A 63 1.75 -30.99 29.56
C VAL A 63 0.96 -31.53 28.38
N ILE A 64 1.64 -31.73 27.26
CA ILE A 64 1.08 -32.18 26.00
C ILE A 64 1.41 -33.66 25.83
N GLY A 65 0.42 -34.48 25.50
CA GLY A 65 0.50 -35.93 25.34
C GLY A 65 -0.14 -36.72 26.47
N ILE A 66 -0.92 -36.09 27.34
CA ILE A 66 -1.67 -36.74 28.42
C ILE A 66 -3.16 -36.49 28.18
N ALA A 67 -3.95 -37.57 28.13
CA ALA A 67 -5.40 -37.49 28.08
C ALA A 67 -5.95 -37.36 29.50
N THR A 68 -7.06 -36.62 29.62
CA THR A 68 -7.78 -36.46 30.88
C THR A 68 -9.07 -37.28 30.86
N ARG A 69 -9.59 -37.57 32.05
CA ARG A 69 -10.94 -38.10 32.25
C ARG A 69 -11.70 -37.21 33.24
N PRO A 70 -12.99 -36.97 33.00
CA PRO A 70 -13.81 -36.24 33.95
C PRO A 70 -14.08 -37.08 35.20
N GLU A 71 -13.84 -36.50 36.38
CA GLU A 71 -14.14 -37.09 37.68
C GLU A 71 -14.65 -36.01 38.64
N TYR A 72 -15.92 -36.10 39.06
CA TYR A 72 -16.57 -35.13 39.97
C TYR A 72 -16.44 -33.66 39.54
N ASP A 73 -16.76 -33.36 38.27
CA ASP A 73 -16.68 -32.03 37.64
C ASP A 73 -15.25 -31.46 37.50
N GLU A 74 -14.21 -32.29 37.66
CA GLU A 74 -12.81 -31.93 37.44
C GLU A 74 -12.16 -32.86 36.40
N GLU A 75 -11.20 -32.35 35.64
CA GLU A 75 -10.40 -33.15 34.71
C GLU A 75 -9.20 -33.77 35.44
N VAL A 76 -9.10 -35.11 35.40
CA VAL A 76 -7.99 -35.87 36.01
C VAL A 76 -7.11 -36.45 34.93
N LEU A 77 -5.80 -36.26 35.01
CA LEU A 77 -4.81 -36.84 34.11
C LEU A 77 -4.89 -38.37 34.19
N ASP A 78 -5.27 -39.03 33.09
CA ASP A 78 -5.63 -40.45 33.07
C ASP A 78 -4.50 -41.33 32.56
N HIS A 79 -4.12 -41.15 31.29
CA HIS A 79 -3.08 -41.93 30.64
C HIS A 79 -2.27 -41.09 29.64
N ILE A 80 -1.05 -41.54 29.38
CA ILE A 80 -0.17 -40.93 28.38
C ILE A 80 -0.59 -41.45 27.00
N VAL A 81 -0.92 -40.52 26.09
CA VAL A 81 -1.29 -40.82 24.70
C VAL A 81 -0.03 -41.04 23.86
N GLY A 82 1.00 -40.24 24.12
CA GLY A 82 2.20 -40.18 23.28
C GLY A 82 1.92 -39.66 21.87
N PHE A 83 2.94 -39.12 21.21
CA PHE A 83 2.85 -38.71 19.81
C PHE A 83 4.22 -38.77 19.14
N ASP A 84 4.21 -38.75 17.81
CA ASP A 84 5.42 -38.69 17.01
C ASP A 84 6.20 -37.40 17.34
N PRO A 85 7.47 -37.47 17.78
CA PRO A 85 8.29 -36.30 18.03
C PRO A 85 8.40 -35.34 16.84
N ALA A 86 8.29 -35.85 15.60
CA ALA A 86 8.29 -35.02 14.39
C ALA A 86 7.06 -34.09 14.29
N ALA A 87 5.97 -34.40 15.01
CA ALA A 87 4.77 -33.58 15.04
C ALA A 87 4.93 -32.30 15.89
N VAL A 88 6.00 -32.18 16.69
CA VAL A 88 6.23 -31.01 17.55
C VAL A 88 7.52 -30.29 17.22
N ASN A 89 7.38 -29.02 16.86
CA ASN A 89 8.51 -28.11 16.69
C ASN A 89 8.58 -27.13 17.88
N MET A 90 9.44 -27.46 18.86
CA MET A 90 9.61 -26.66 20.09
C MET A 90 10.11 -25.23 19.83
N ASP A 91 10.97 -25.04 18.83
CA ASP A 91 11.46 -23.72 18.46
C ASP A 91 10.35 -22.86 17.86
N LYS A 92 9.46 -23.46 17.07
CA LYS A 92 8.27 -22.81 16.55
C LYS A 92 7.32 -22.42 17.70
N ILE A 93 7.12 -23.29 18.69
CA ILE A 93 6.33 -22.96 19.91
C ILE A 93 6.93 -21.71 20.60
N ARG A 94 8.24 -21.71 20.89
CA ARG A 94 8.92 -20.58 21.54
C ARG A 94 8.80 -19.28 20.74
N LYS A 95 8.97 -19.35 19.41
CA LYS A 95 8.83 -18.18 18.53
C LYS A 95 7.41 -17.62 18.52
N LEU A 96 6.41 -18.49 18.42
CA LEU A 96 5.00 -18.07 18.39
C LEU A 96 4.58 -17.44 19.73
N ILE A 97 5.01 -18.01 20.87
CA ILE A 97 4.76 -17.41 22.19
C ILE A 97 5.28 -15.97 22.27
N ARG A 98 6.50 -15.72 21.78
CA ARG A 98 7.09 -14.36 21.77
C ARG A 98 6.41 -13.41 20.80
N GLN A 99 5.90 -13.92 19.69
CA GLN A 99 5.24 -13.12 18.66
C GLN A 99 3.80 -12.76 19.04
N TRP A 100 3.07 -13.66 19.71
CA TRP A 100 1.63 -13.54 19.92
C TRP A 100 1.23 -13.04 21.32
N ILE A 101 2.17 -12.96 22.27
CA ILE A 101 1.90 -12.48 23.63
C ILE A 101 2.69 -11.20 23.88
N THR A 102 2.00 -10.16 24.35
CA THR A 102 2.59 -8.85 24.65
C THR A 102 2.40 -8.49 26.12
N PRO A 103 3.46 -8.15 26.88
CA PRO A 103 4.86 -8.38 26.54
C PRO A 103 5.16 -9.89 26.44
N ALA A 104 6.28 -10.27 25.82
CA ALA A 104 6.65 -11.69 25.76
C ALA A 104 6.97 -12.22 27.18
N PRO A 105 6.35 -13.33 27.64
CA PRO A 105 6.67 -13.95 28.92
C PRO A 105 8.15 -14.37 29.01
N ARG A 106 8.79 -14.08 30.13
CA ARG A 106 10.21 -14.37 30.37
C ARG A 106 10.39 -15.76 30.95
N GLY A 107 11.51 -16.42 30.63
CA GLY A 107 11.90 -17.68 31.26
C GLY A 107 11.11 -18.92 30.84
N ILE A 108 10.29 -18.84 29.78
CA ILE A 108 9.53 -20.00 29.28
C ILE A 108 10.48 -21.15 28.90
N ARG A 109 10.24 -22.33 29.48
CA ARG A 109 10.97 -23.56 29.13
C ARG A 109 10.03 -24.51 28.41
N VAL A 110 10.45 -24.97 27.24
CA VAL A 110 9.77 -26.04 26.49
C VAL A 110 10.72 -27.23 26.50
N GLY A 111 10.25 -28.40 26.94
CA GLY A 111 11.07 -29.59 27.14
C GLY A 111 10.35 -30.90 26.78
N TRP A 112 11.11 -31.98 26.66
CA TRP A 112 10.61 -33.35 26.51
C TRP A 112 10.75 -34.11 27.83
N SER A 113 9.81 -35.00 28.11
CA SER A 113 9.86 -35.94 29.23
C SER A 113 9.34 -37.31 28.80
N GLY A 114 10.01 -38.40 29.21
CA GLY A 114 9.56 -39.78 29.02
C GLY A 114 10.36 -40.59 27.99
N ALA A 115 10.16 -41.92 28.03
CA ALA A 115 10.78 -42.87 27.09
C ALA A 115 9.96 -43.02 25.79
N ASP A 116 10.51 -43.70 24.78
CA ASP A 116 9.81 -44.00 23.53
C ASP A 116 8.45 -44.66 23.77
N GLY A 117 7.37 -44.09 23.21
CA GLY A 117 5.99 -44.54 23.42
C GLY A 117 5.24 -43.86 24.58
N GLU A 118 5.95 -43.23 25.52
CA GLU A 118 5.38 -42.49 26.66
C GLU A 118 5.88 -41.03 26.72
N ARG A 119 6.36 -40.50 25.59
CA ARG A 119 6.90 -39.13 25.52
C ARG A 119 5.79 -38.08 25.59
N VAL A 120 6.06 -37.06 26.39
CA VAL A 120 5.26 -35.83 26.50
C VAL A 120 6.12 -34.60 26.26
N VAL A 121 5.49 -33.51 25.85
CA VAL A 121 6.12 -32.18 25.81
C VAL A 121 5.56 -31.37 26.96
N PHE A 122 6.42 -30.63 27.65
CA PHE A 122 5.95 -29.67 28.65
C PHE A 122 6.35 -28.24 28.27
N ILE A 123 5.48 -27.30 28.63
CA ILE A 123 5.72 -25.86 28.57
C ILE A 123 5.62 -25.34 30.00
N GLU A 124 6.76 -24.99 30.59
CA GLU A 124 6.84 -24.32 31.88
C GLU A 124 6.75 -22.81 31.66
N VAL A 125 5.77 -22.20 32.32
CA VAL A 125 5.58 -20.76 32.41
C VAL A 125 5.95 -20.36 33.83
N PRO A 126 7.14 -19.76 34.07
CA PRO A 126 7.48 -19.34 35.42
C PRO A 126 6.62 -18.15 35.85
N GLU A 127 6.56 -17.93 37.16
CA GLU A 127 5.92 -16.74 37.73
C GLU A 127 6.54 -15.46 37.12
N GLN A 128 5.68 -14.55 36.66
CA GLN A 128 6.09 -13.31 36.02
C GLN A 128 6.08 -12.16 37.03
N ALA A 129 6.80 -11.07 36.72
CA ALA A 129 6.89 -9.92 37.60
C ALA A 129 5.50 -9.35 37.92
N ALA A 130 5.21 -9.17 39.21
CA ALA A 130 3.97 -8.58 39.68
C ALA A 130 3.71 -7.22 39.03
N GLY A 131 2.45 -6.97 38.64
CA GLY A 131 2.04 -5.72 37.97
C GLY A 131 2.19 -5.73 36.45
N THR A 132 2.65 -6.82 35.83
CA THR A 132 2.67 -6.99 34.38
C THR A 132 1.42 -7.75 33.91
N LEU A 133 0.68 -7.18 32.96
CA LEU A 133 -0.43 -7.85 32.28
C LEU A 133 0.03 -8.38 30.93
N PHE A 134 -0.22 -9.66 30.68
CA PHE A 134 0.07 -10.34 29.42
C PHE A 134 -1.19 -10.39 28.56
N VAL A 135 -1.12 -9.82 27.36
CA VAL A 135 -2.24 -9.71 26.43
C VAL A 135 -1.97 -10.48 25.15
N VAL A 136 -3.05 -10.92 24.51
CA VAL A 136 -3.04 -11.58 23.19
C VAL A 136 -3.94 -10.80 22.23
N PRO A 137 -3.77 -10.95 20.90
CA PRO A 137 -4.72 -10.45 19.92
C PRO A 137 -6.13 -10.95 20.20
N ALA A 138 -7.15 -10.09 20.06
CA ALA A 138 -8.53 -10.51 20.29
C ALA A 138 -8.97 -11.54 19.23
N PRO A 139 -9.69 -12.62 19.60
CA PRO A 139 -10.19 -13.59 18.63
C PRO A 139 -11.20 -12.92 17.67
N VAL A 140 -10.85 -12.78 16.39
CA VAL A 140 -11.68 -12.09 15.38
C VAL A 140 -12.61 -13.02 14.59
N GLY A 141 -12.65 -14.32 14.90
CA GLY A 141 -13.59 -15.28 14.31
C GLY A 141 -13.36 -15.58 12.81
N LYS A 142 -12.30 -15.03 12.19
CA LYS A 142 -11.83 -15.37 10.85
C LYS A 142 -10.30 -15.59 10.88
N PRO A 143 -9.76 -16.64 10.23
CA PRO A 143 -8.32 -16.86 10.16
C PRO A 143 -7.63 -15.70 9.41
N GLY A 144 -6.70 -15.01 10.07
CA GLY A 144 -5.97 -13.88 9.51
C GLY A 144 -5.05 -13.23 10.53
N SER A 145 -4.08 -12.44 10.04
CA SER A 145 -3.04 -11.79 10.82
C SER A 145 -3.60 -11.03 12.03
N PRO A 146 -2.95 -11.11 13.20
CA PRO A 146 -3.45 -10.47 14.42
C PRO A 146 -3.56 -8.95 14.22
N ARG A 147 -4.73 -8.42 14.55
CA ARG A 147 -5.01 -6.98 14.55
C ARG A 147 -4.34 -6.33 15.76
N THR A 148 -3.42 -5.41 15.51
CA THR A 148 -2.64 -4.71 16.55
C THR A 148 -3.45 -3.71 17.38
N ASP A 149 -4.68 -3.39 16.94
CA ASP A 149 -5.60 -2.46 17.60
C ASP A 149 -6.60 -3.17 18.55
N THR A 150 -6.55 -4.51 18.65
CA THR A 150 -7.47 -5.30 19.49
C THR A 150 -6.72 -6.21 20.45
N VAL A 151 -6.98 -6.08 21.75
CA VAL A 151 -6.33 -6.86 22.81
C VAL A 151 -7.35 -7.62 23.65
N ALA A 152 -6.99 -8.84 24.05
CA ALA A 152 -7.69 -9.66 25.02
C ALA A 152 -6.73 -10.09 26.14
N VAL A 153 -7.24 -10.18 27.36
CA VAL A 153 -6.46 -10.55 28.55
C VAL A 153 -6.99 -11.89 29.09
N PRO A 154 -6.32 -13.02 28.79
CA PRO A 154 -6.72 -14.31 29.34
C PRO A 154 -6.29 -14.40 30.80
N ARG A 155 -7.17 -14.89 31.66
CA ARG A 155 -6.93 -15.13 33.08
C ARG A 155 -7.23 -16.57 33.43
N ARG A 156 -6.27 -17.22 34.10
CA ARG A 156 -6.47 -18.55 34.67
C ARG A 156 -7.06 -18.44 36.08
N ASP A 157 -8.13 -19.20 36.32
CA ASP A 157 -8.79 -19.36 37.61
C ASP A 157 -9.22 -20.83 37.77
N GLY A 158 -8.48 -21.55 38.62
CA GLY A 158 -8.57 -23.01 38.73
C GLY A 158 -8.08 -23.72 37.48
N ASP A 159 -8.88 -24.65 36.97
CA ASP A 159 -8.69 -25.35 35.70
C ASP A 159 -9.24 -24.56 34.49
N SER A 160 -9.92 -23.43 34.73
CA SER A 160 -10.56 -22.64 33.69
C SER A 160 -9.73 -21.43 33.25
N THR A 161 -9.83 -21.09 31.96
CA THR A 161 -9.30 -19.82 31.41
C THR A 161 -10.46 -18.97 30.92
N HIS A 162 -10.62 -17.77 31.50
CA HIS A 162 -11.62 -16.80 31.10
C HIS A 162 -10.98 -15.53 30.53
N TRP A 163 -11.76 -14.77 29.77
CA TRP A 163 -11.33 -13.46 29.27
C TRP A 163 -11.68 -12.38 30.28
N LEU A 164 -10.74 -11.48 30.55
CA LEU A 164 -11.03 -10.31 31.36
C LEU A 164 -12.12 -9.47 30.67
N PRO A 165 -13.23 -9.13 31.34
CA PRO A 165 -14.31 -8.37 30.74
C PRO A 165 -13.84 -6.99 30.26
N ARG A 166 -14.44 -6.49 29.16
CA ARG A 166 -14.13 -5.15 28.62
C ARG A 166 -14.24 -4.03 29.68
N ALA A 167 -15.19 -4.15 30.60
CA ALA A 167 -15.36 -3.20 31.69
C ALA A 167 -14.15 -3.18 32.65
N GLU A 168 -13.59 -4.34 32.96
CA GLU A 168 -12.41 -4.45 33.82
C GLU A 168 -11.13 -3.98 33.10
N ILE A 169 -10.97 -4.32 31.81
CA ILE A 169 -9.91 -3.76 30.97
C ILE A 169 -9.99 -2.23 30.96
N GLN A 170 -11.19 -1.67 30.76
CA GLN A 170 -11.41 -0.23 30.79
C GLN A 170 -11.11 0.38 32.17
N GLN A 171 -11.46 -0.30 33.26
CA GLN A 171 -11.17 0.17 34.62
C GLN A 171 -9.67 0.19 34.90
N LEU A 172 -8.93 -0.83 34.47
CA LEU A 172 -7.47 -0.89 34.58
C LEU A 172 -6.80 0.21 33.76
N LEU A 173 -7.23 0.41 32.51
CA LEU A 173 -6.75 1.50 31.67
C LEU A 173 -7.06 2.86 32.30
N SER A 174 -8.27 3.05 32.82
CA SER A 174 -8.67 4.29 33.50
C SER A 174 -7.90 4.51 34.80
N ALA A 175 -7.51 3.45 35.51
CA ALA A 175 -6.67 3.55 36.69
C ALA A 175 -5.26 4.01 36.31
N GLY A 176 -4.68 3.45 35.24
CA GLY A 176 -3.43 3.92 34.66
C GLY A 176 -3.50 5.39 34.24
N VAL A 177 -4.56 5.77 33.51
CA VAL A 177 -4.80 7.16 33.08
C VAL A 177 -5.03 8.11 34.26
N ARG A 178 -5.69 7.68 35.33
CA ARG A 178 -5.83 8.52 36.55
C ARG A 178 -4.51 8.70 37.28
N ALA A 179 -3.67 7.66 37.30
CA ALA A 179 -2.37 7.70 37.97
C ALA A 179 -1.32 8.50 37.18
N SER A 180 -1.39 8.50 35.84
CA SER A 180 -0.35 9.05 34.95
C SER A 180 -0.82 10.14 33.98
N GLY A 181 -2.12 10.48 33.97
CA GLY A 181 -2.75 11.31 32.95
C GLY A 181 -3.07 10.52 31.66
N MET A 182 -3.88 11.08 30.75
CA MET A 182 -3.93 10.55 29.39
C MET A 182 -2.58 10.85 28.72
N PRO A 183 -1.85 9.84 28.21
CA PRO A 183 -0.57 10.10 27.58
C PRO A 183 -0.75 11.01 26.36
N THR A 184 -0.06 12.15 26.33
CA THR A 184 0.20 12.85 25.07
C THR A 184 1.10 11.95 24.21
N ALA A 185 1.13 12.16 22.89
CA ALA A 185 2.06 11.40 22.02
C ALA A 185 3.51 11.45 22.54
N GLN A 186 3.92 12.63 23.03
CA GLN A 186 5.21 12.85 23.69
C GLN A 186 5.40 12.04 24.98
N ALA A 187 4.40 12.01 25.87
CA ALA A 187 4.46 11.23 27.10
C ALA A 187 4.47 9.72 26.84
N LEU A 188 3.78 9.27 25.78
CA LEU A 188 3.80 7.87 25.34
C LEU A 188 5.19 7.48 24.82
N THR A 189 5.84 8.36 24.04
CA THR A 189 7.23 8.17 23.59
C THR A 189 8.21 8.14 24.76
N GLU A 190 8.03 8.99 25.77
CA GLU A 190 8.85 8.99 26.98
C GLU A 190 8.64 7.72 27.81
N LEU A 191 7.39 7.27 28.00
CA LEU A 191 7.05 6.04 28.70
C LEU A 191 7.61 4.80 27.99
N VAL A 192 7.54 4.75 26.66
CA VAL A 192 8.19 3.69 25.86
C VAL A 192 9.71 3.74 26.07
N ARG A 193 10.31 4.93 26.07
CA ARG A 193 11.75 5.11 26.32
C ARG A 193 12.16 4.67 27.73
N GLN A 194 11.34 4.98 28.73
CA GLN A 194 11.56 4.66 30.13
C GLN A 194 11.33 3.17 30.40
N ALA A 195 10.28 2.55 29.86
CA ALA A 195 10.03 1.12 29.95
C ALA A 195 11.13 0.29 29.24
N VAL A 196 11.68 0.81 28.14
CA VAL A 196 12.86 0.23 27.46
C VAL A 196 14.13 0.41 28.31
N SER A 197 14.23 1.47 29.12
CA SER A 197 15.36 1.72 30.01
C SER A 197 15.30 0.92 31.32
N GLU A 198 14.11 0.63 31.83
CA GLU A 198 13.85 -0.14 33.07
C GLU A 198 13.97 -1.67 32.86
N ALA A 199 14.00 -2.13 31.59
CA ALA A 199 14.16 -3.54 31.23
C ALA A 199 15.52 -4.17 31.60
N GLY A 200 16.43 -3.43 32.25
CA GLY A 200 17.71 -3.89 32.77
C GLY A 200 18.86 -3.80 31.75
N PRO A 201 20.08 -3.39 32.15
CA PRO A 201 21.24 -3.35 31.28
C PRO A 201 21.95 -4.70 31.31
N ASP A 202 21.51 -5.64 30.49
CA ASP A 202 22.34 -6.81 30.14
C ASP A 202 22.17 -7.15 28.66
N GLY A 203 23.18 -6.75 27.87
CA GLY A 203 23.29 -6.99 26.44
C GLY A 203 22.78 -5.83 25.59
N GLY A 204 23.57 -4.74 25.48
CA GLY A 204 23.28 -3.69 24.51
C GLY A 204 23.06 -4.29 23.12
N LEU A 205 21.93 -3.94 22.49
CA LEU A 205 21.56 -4.42 21.16
C LEU A 205 22.72 -4.21 20.20
N ARG A 206 23.11 -5.27 19.48
CA ARG A 206 24.20 -5.21 18.50
C ARG A 206 23.67 -4.86 17.12
N VAL A 207 24.52 -4.23 16.31
CA VAL A 207 24.21 -4.04 14.89
C VAL A 207 24.04 -5.41 14.23
N GLY A 208 22.91 -5.60 13.56
CA GLY A 208 22.51 -6.85 12.92
C GLY A 208 21.86 -7.90 13.84
N GLN A 209 21.77 -7.65 15.15
CA GLN A 209 21.07 -8.55 16.08
C GLN A 209 19.59 -8.68 15.67
N GLY A 210 19.13 -9.91 15.38
CA GLY A 210 17.79 -10.19 14.84
C GLY A 210 17.85 -10.90 13.49
N LEU A 211 18.92 -10.67 12.72
CA LEU A 211 19.20 -11.31 11.44
C LEU A 211 20.60 -11.96 11.45
N ALA A 212 20.70 -13.15 12.06
CA ALA A 212 21.98 -13.81 12.30
C ALA A 212 22.80 -14.07 11.02
N ASP A 213 22.13 -14.31 9.90
CA ASP A 213 22.72 -14.52 8.57
C ASP A 213 23.25 -13.24 7.92
N ARG A 214 22.78 -12.06 8.38
CA ARG A 214 23.12 -10.74 7.83
C ARG A 214 23.92 -9.88 8.82
N GLU A 215 24.16 -10.36 10.05
CA GLU A 215 24.78 -9.58 11.13
C GLU A 215 26.16 -9.02 10.73
N ARG A 216 26.99 -9.81 10.03
CA ARG A 216 28.32 -9.39 9.58
C ARG A 216 28.24 -8.26 8.55
N GLU A 217 27.34 -8.37 7.59
CA GLU A 217 27.18 -7.36 6.53
C GLU A 217 26.66 -6.05 7.12
N MET A 218 25.67 -6.12 8.02
CA MET A 218 25.13 -4.93 8.70
C MET A 218 26.19 -4.22 9.55
N ARG A 219 27.06 -4.97 10.23
CA ARG A 219 28.17 -4.39 11.00
C ARG A 219 29.17 -3.66 10.10
N ALA A 220 29.55 -4.26 8.98
CA ALA A 220 30.43 -3.63 8.00
C ALA A 220 29.80 -2.38 7.37
N ALA A 221 28.48 -2.38 7.16
CA ALA A 221 27.73 -1.22 6.69
C ALA A 221 27.68 -0.09 7.73
N TYR A 222 27.47 -0.43 9.00
CA TYR A 222 27.49 0.54 10.10
C TYR A 222 28.87 1.21 10.24
N GLU A 223 29.95 0.44 10.18
CA GLU A 223 31.33 0.96 10.25
C GLU A 223 31.63 1.96 9.11
N GLN A 224 31.08 1.73 7.91
CA GLN A 224 31.23 2.64 6.77
C GLN A 224 30.47 3.97 6.93
N LEU A 225 29.45 4.01 7.80
CA LEU A 225 28.56 5.15 7.98
C LEU A 225 28.68 5.79 9.37
N VAL A 226 29.59 5.32 10.23
CA VAL A 226 29.69 5.77 11.63
C VAL A 226 29.96 7.27 11.74
N ASP A 227 30.71 7.85 10.79
CA ASP A 227 31.05 9.27 10.73
C ASP A 227 29.82 10.17 10.48
N ALA A 228 28.67 9.58 10.11
CA ALA A 228 27.40 10.29 9.97
C ALA A 228 26.73 10.63 11.32
N GLY A 229 27.34 10.26 12.45
CA GLY A 229 26.74 10.45 13.77
C GLY A 229 25.76 9.33 14.15
N LEU A 230 25.92 8.15 13.56
CA LEU A 230 25.14 6.96 13.94
C LEU A 230 25.40 6.61 15.41
N GLY A 231 24.33 6.53 16.20
CA GLY A 231 24.40 6.09 17.59
C GLY A 231 24.17 4.58 17.72
N ARG A 232 23.72 4.16 18.91
CA ARG A 232 23.54 2.73 19.22
C ARG A 232 22.23 2.18 18.65
N PRO A 233 22.14 0.87 18.37
CA PRO A 233 20.88 0.25 17.98
C PRO A 233 19.73 0.52 18.96
N ALA A 234 18.60 0.95 18.39
CA ALA A 234 17.36 1.22 19.10
C ALA A 234 16.43 -0.01 19.12
N GLY A 235 16.63 -0.95 18.20
CA GLY A 235 15.85 -2.19 18.06
C GLY A 235 16.66 -3.32 17.42
N GLU A 236 16.05 -4.51 17.36
CA GLU A 236 16.59 -5.62 16.57
C GLU A 236 16.50 -5.30 15.07
N ALA A 237 17.47 -5.80 14.31
CA ALA A 237 17.45 -5.78 12.86
C ALA A 237 16.31 -6.66 12.34
N TRP A 238 15.66 -6.21 11.26
CA TRP A 238 14.51 -6.85 10.66
C TRP A 238 14.61 -6.82 9.14
N ALA A 239 13.93 -7.77 8.49
CA ALA A 239 14.00 -7.94 7.05
C ALA A 239 12.76 -7.34 6.38
N GLN A 240 12.97 -6.65 5.25
CA GLN A 240 11.93 -6.21 4.34
C GLN A 240 12.23 -6.75 2.95
N GLY A 241 11.58 -7.86 2.59
CA GLY A 241 11.94 -8.63 1.40
C GLY A 241 13.43 -9.00 1.42
N PRO A 242 14.24 -8.60 0.43
CA PRO A 242 15.69 -8.87 0.42
C PRO A 242 16.52 -7.90 1.27
N ALA A 243 15.94 -6.81 1.77
CA ALA A 243 16.66 -5.79 2.51
C ALA A 243 16.75 -6.12 4.01
N ALA A 244 17.86 -5.73 4.63
CA ALA A 244 18.06 -5.77 6.07
C ALA A 244 18.09 -4.34 6.63
N LEU A 245 17.26 -4.10 7.65
CA LEU A 245 16.98 -2.78 8.21
C LEU A 245 17.21 -2.80 9.72
N GLN A 246 17.68 -1.70 10.30
CA GLN A 246 17.76 -1.56 11.75
C GLN A 246 17.67 -0.10 12.20
N ASP A 247 16.83 0.13 13.20
CA ASP A 247 16.69 1.44 13.84
C ASP A 247 17.87 1.71 14.79
N LEU A 248 18.44 2.90 14.69
CA LEU A 248 19.57 3.40 15.46
C LEU A 248 19.18 4.71 16.15
N ARG A 249 19.65 4.92 17.37
CA ARG A 249 19.57 6.23 18.02
C ARG A 249 20.57 7.18 17.38
N HIS A 250 20.37 8.47 17.53
CA HIS A 250 21.43 9.44 17.25
C HIS A 250 22.53 9.36 18.32
N GLN A 251 23.76 9.76 17.99
CA GLN A 251 24.85 9.82 18.97
C GLN A 251 24.66 10.94 20.01
N LEU A 252 24.06 12.05 19.58
CA LEU A 252 23.67 13.18 20.43
C LEU A 252 22.21 13.04 20.87
N ASP A 253 21.96 13.17 22.18
CA ASP A 253 20.61 13.14 22.73
C ASP A 253 19.77 14.32 22.22
N GLY A 254 18.53 14.04 21.79
CA GLY A 254 17.59 15.04 21.28
C GLY A 254 17.59 15.22 19.76
N GLU A 255 18.59 14.68 19.07
CA GLU A 255 18.64 14.61 17.60
C GLU A 255 17.83 13.41 17.07
N PRO A 256 17.30 13.49 15.84
CA PRO A 256 16.52 12.40 15.24
C PRO A 256 17.36 11.13 15.04
N GLY A 257 16.74 9.97 15.25
CA GLY A 257 17.39 8.68 15.01
C GLY A 257 17.71 8.41 13.54
N TRP A 258 18.20 7.21 13.28
CA TRP A 258 18.56 6.75 11.94
C TRP A 258 17.97 5.36 11.67
N VAL A 259 17.76 5.05 10.40
CA VAL A 259 17.53 3.68 9.93
C VAL A 259 18.69 3.29 9.04
N LEU A 260 19.41 2.24 9.42
CA LEU A 260 20.43 1.62 8.59
C LEU A 260 19.77 0.70 7.57
N CYS A 261 20.02 0.94 6.30
CA CYS A 261 19.43 0.22 5.18
C CYS A 261 20.49 -0.53 4.40
N LEU A 262 20.35 -1.85 4.31
CA LEU A 262 21.21 -2.71 3.51
C LEU A 262 20.39 -3.49 2.48
N VAL A 263 20.57 -3.17 1.20
CA VAL A 263 19.93 -3.85 0.07
C VAL A 263 21.00 -4.62 -0.72
N PRO A 264 20.79 -5.91 -1.06
CA PRO A 264 21.76 -6.68 -1.84
C PRO A 264 22.15 -5.99 -3.15
N GLY A 265 23.46 -5.96 -3.44
CA GLY A 265 24.01 -5.37 -4.66
C GLY A 265 24.04 -3.84 -4.68
N ARG A 266 23.89 -3.18 -3.53
CA ARG A 266 23.89 -1.71 -3.41
C ARG A 266 24.77 -1.25 -2.24
N PRO A 267 25.30 -0.02 -2.29
CA PRO A 267 25.96 0.56 -1.13
C PRO A 267 24.97 0.74 0.04
N PRO A 268 25.43 0.65 1.29
CA PRO A 268 24.59 0.85 2.46
C PRO A 268 24.17 2.31 2.59
N ALA A 269 22.97 2.54 3.16
CA ALA A 269 22.43 3.87 3.39
C ALA A 269 22.03 4.07 4.85
N ALA A 270 22.25 5.27 5.38
CA ALA A 270 21.66 5.73 6.64
C ALA A 270 20.57 6.77 6.34
N VAL A 271 19.36 6.55 6.84
CA VAL A 271 18.21 7.44 6.59
C VAL A 271 17.77 8.06 7.90
N ALA A 272 17.73 9.39 7.98
CA ALA A 272 17.25 10.06 9.18
C ALA A 272 15.78 9.68 9.44
N GLU A 273 15.45 9.44 10.71
CA GLU A 273 14.15 8.94 11.16
C GLU A 273 12.96 9.75 10.61
N PRO A 274 12.96 11.11 10.59
CA PRO A 274 11.86 11.89 10.02
C PRO A 274 11.61 11.60 8.53
N VAL A 275 12.68 11.37 7.76
CA VAL A 275 12.58 11.04 6.34
C VAL A 275 12.11 9.61 6.16
N TRP A 276 12.60 8.68 6.98
CA TRP A 276 12.14 7.30 6.99
C TRP A 276 10.63 7.20 7.30
N GLN A 277 10.15 7.93 8.31
CA GLN A 277 8.73 7.98 8.63
C GLN A 277 7.90 8.56 7.47
N ALA A 278 8.43 9.53 6.73
CA ALA A 278 7.76 10.06 5.55
C ALA A 278 7.64 9.01 4.42
N ILE A 279 8.66 8.17 4.22
CA ILE A 279 8.60 7.06 3.26
C ILE A 279 7.53 6.05 3.69
N VAL A 280 7.55 5.63 4.96
CA VAL A 280 6.57 4.67 5.50
C VAL A 280 5.14 5.24 5.44
N GLU A 281 4.93 6.51 5.78
CA GLU A 281 3.61 7.13 5.73
C GLU A 281 3.07 7.22 4.30
N ALA A 282 3.94 7.52 3.32
CA ALA A 282 3.53 7.55 1.91
C ALA A 282 2.98 6.20 1.43
N GLY A 283 3.56 5.07 1.88
CA GLY A 283 3.10 3.73 1.55
C GLY A 283 1.95 3.20 2.41
N ARG A 284 1.69 3.80 3.58
CA ARG A 284 0.69 3.32 4.56
C ARG A 284 -0.72 3.23 3.98
N ARG A 285 -1.02 4.05 2.99
CA ARG A 285 -2.34 4.12 2.34
C ARG A 285 -2.46 3.25 1.09
N ALA A 286 -1.47 2.39 0.83
CA ALA A 286 -1.53 1.45 -0.28
C ALA A 286 -2.78 0.54 -0.22
N LEU A 287 -3.41 0.33 -1.37
CA LEU A 287 -4.59 -0.51 -1.49
C LEU A 287 -4.31 -1.96 -1.04
N GLY A 288 -5.30 -2.59 -0.43
CA GLY A 288 -5.26 -4.01 -0.07
C GLY A 288 -4.45 -4.35 1.18
N GLY A 289 -4.10 -3.37 2.02
CA GLY A 289 -3.35 -3.61 3.26
C GLY A 289 -1.92 -4.11 3.02
N GLN A 290 -1.34 -3.76 1.87
CA GLN A 290 0.04 -4.06 1.55
C GLN A 290 0.98 -3.38 2.55
N ASP A 291 2.12 -4.03 2.80
CA ASP A 291 3.20 -3.41 3.57
C ASP A 291 3.65 -2.10 2.91
N PRO A 292 3.83 -1.00 3.66
CA PRO A 292 4.16 0.31 3.09
C PRO A 292 5.42 0.29 2.21
N LEU A 293 6.47 -0.39 2.66
CA LEU A 293 7.75 -0.45 1.94
C LEU A 293 7.66 -1.40 0.73
N ALA A 294 6.79 -2.41 0.77
CA ALA A 294 6.46 -3.20 -0.41
C ALA A 294 5.68 -2.41 -1.47
N ALA A 295 5.03 -1.30 -1.10
CA ALA A 295 4.33 -0.42 -2.03
C ALA A 295 5.27 0.64 -2.63
N VAL A 296 5.88 1.49 -1.79
CA VAL A 296 6.69 2.64 -2.23
C VAL A 296 8.17 2.33 -2.42
N GLY A 297 8.66 1.20 -1.93
CA GLY A 297 10.04 0.77 -2.03
C GLY A 297 10.97 1.37 -0.97
N LEU A 298 12.25 1.09 -1.18
CA LEU A 298 13.36 1.58 -0.35
C LEU A 298 14.09 2.74 -1.04
N PRO A 299 14.87 3.54 -0.30
CA PRO A 299 15.72 4.57 -0.88
C PRO A 299 16.65 4.03 -1.97
N ARG A 300 16.63 4.70 -3.11
CA ARG A 300 17.45 4.42 -4.28
C ARG A 300 18.73 5.26 -4.27
N PRO A 301 19.87 4.71 -4.74
CA PRO A 301 21.06 5.50 -4.97
C PRO A 301 20.88 6.72 -5.84
N PRO A 302 21.61 7.81 -5.56
CA PRO A 302 22.04 8.71 -6.61
C PRO A 302 22.69 7.87 -7.73
N ALA A 303 22.41 8.22 -8.98
CA ALA A 303 22.97 7.51 -10.13
C ALA A 303 24.50 7.43 -10.03
N ASP A 304 25.06 6.27 -10.37
CA ASP A 304 26.51 6.00 -10.42
C ASP A 304 27.24 6.12 -9.06
N SER A 305 26.51 6.04 -7.95
CA SER A 305 27.10 6.00 -6.61
C SER A 305 27.29 4.56 -6.12
N ASP A 306 28.55 4.12 -6.05
CA ASP A 306 28.97 2.90 -5.35
C ASP A 306 29.37 3.16 -3.90
N THR A 307 29.26 4.40 -3.44
CA THR A 307 29.63 4.81 -2.08
C THR A 307 28.45 4.75 -1.12
N PRO A 308 28.68 4.39 0.16
CA PRO A 308 27.71 4.59 1.23
C PRO A 308 27.19 6.02 1.25
N TRP A 309 25.90 6.21 1.54
CA TRP A 309 25.34 7.56 1.65
C TRP A 309 24.47 7.76 2.88
N VAL A 310 24.24 9.03 3.19
CA VAL A 310 23.40 9.50 4.28
C VAL A 310 22.28 10.35 3.70
N ILE A 311 21.05 10.10 4.15
CA ILE A 311 19.88 10.93 3.86
C ILE A 311 19.56 11.71 5.13
N PRO A 312 19.97 12.99 5.23
CA PRO A 312 19.85 13.76 6.45
C PRO A 312 18.40 14.19 6.73
N ALA A 313 18.13 14.63 7.96
CA ALA A 313 16.78 15.04 8.39
C ALA A 313 16.22 16.26 7.64
N ASP A 314 17.09 17.10 7.07
CA ASP A 314 16.73 18.27 6.27
C ASP A 314 16.58 17.97 4.77
N ALA A 315 16.74 16.70 4.36
CA ALA A 315 16.53 16.27 2.99
C ALA A 315 15.15 16.70 2.49
N ARG A 316 15.13 17.26 1.27
CA ARG A 316 13.89 17.72 0.62
C ARG A 316 13.33 16.74 -0.38
N SER A 317 14.10 15.73 -0.76
CA SER A 317 13.66 14.68 -1.66
C SER A 317 14.44 13.39 -1.45
N VAL A 318 13.80 12.26 -1.74
CA VAL A 318 14.41 10.93 -1.76
C VAL A 318 13.88 10.16 -2.95
N ASP A 319 14.79 9.66 -3.79
CA ASP A 319 14.44 8.70 -4.84
C ASP A 319 14.20 7.33 -4.23
N LEU A 320 13.17 6.64 -4.69
CA LEU A 320 12.75 5.32 -4.21
C LEU A 320 12.73 4.34 -5.37
N ASP A 321 13.17 3.11 -5.13
CA ASP A 321 13.12 2.06 -6.15
C ASP A 321 11.71 1.60 -6.49
N GLY A 322 10.76 1.89 -5.60
CA GLY A 322 9.41 1.40 -5.72
C GLY A 322 9.22 -0.01 -5.18
N GLY A 323 7.97 -0.44 -5.24
CA GLY A 323 7.57 -1.84 -5.16
C GLY A 323 6.41 -2.04 -6.11
N SER A 324 5.21 -2.32 -5.60
CA SER A 324 4.00 -2.39 -6.43
C SER A 324 3.69 -1.07 -7.15
N TRP A 325 4.16 0.08 -6.63
CA TRP A 325 3.95 1.39 -7.28
C TRP A 325 4.96 1.68 -8.40
N GLY A 326 6.05 0.92 -8.49
CA GLY A 326 7.20 1.23 -9.35
C GLY A 326 8.05 2.38 -8.79
N GLY A 327 9.16 2.68 -9.48
CA GLY A 327 10.11 3.71 -9.05
C GLY A 327 9.46 5.09 -8.95
N GLY A 328 9.89 5.87 -7.95
CA GLY A 328 9.30 7.17 -7.66
C GLY A 328 10.24 8.08 -6.86
N ARG A 329 9.79 9.28 -6.60
CA ARG A 329 10.46 10.29 -5.78
C ARG A 329 9.52 10.77 -4.70
N LEU A 330 9.97 10.74 -3.45
CA LEU A 330 9.30 11.42 -2.35
C LEU A 330 9.88 12.84 -2.24
N SER A 331 9.04 13.86 -2.31
CA SER A 331 9.45 15.28 -2.24
C SER A 331 8.73 16.00 -1.11
N CYS A 332 9.47 16.79 -0.34
CA CYS A 332 8.96 17.61 0.76
C CYS A 332 8.71 19.04 0.28
N SER A 333 7.46 19.47 0.37
CA SER A 333 7.13 20.89 0.18
C SER A 333 7.76 21.76 1.27
N GLY A 334 7.96 23.05 1.01
CA GLY A 334 8.50 23.99 2.01
C GLY A 334 7.71 24.07 3.32
N ARG A 335 6.47 23.53 3.36
CA ARG A 335 5.62 23.43 4.56
C ARG A 335 5.75 22.11 5.33
N GLY A 336 6.69 21.24 4.96
CA GLY A 336 6.94 19.96 5.64
C GLY A 336 6.05 18.80 5.17
N VAL A 337 5.23 19.01 4.13
CA VAL A 337 4.36 17.95 3.58
C VAL A 337 5.13 17.16 2.53
N TRP A 338 5.32 15.86 2.78
CA TRP A 338 5.94 14.91 1.87
C TRP A 338 4.92 14.33 0.89
N ARG A 339 5.32 14.18 -0.38
CA ARG A 339 4.49 13.59 -1.42
C ARG A 339 5.29 12.68 -2.31
N TRP A 340 4.71 11.52 -2.60
CA TRP A 340 5.26 10.60 -3.57
C TRP A 340 4.83 10.99 -4.98
N GLN A 341 5.77 10.92 -5.91
CA GLN A 341 5.57 11.15 -7.35
C GLN A 341 6.19 9.97 -8.12
N PRO A 342 5.48 9.38 -9.08
CA PRO A 342 6.05 8.30 -9.90
C PRO A 342 7.16 8.85 -10.80
N LEU A 343 8.18 8.04 -11.05
CA LEU A 343 9.06 8.26 -12.20
C LEU A 343 8.29 7.90 -13.48
N PRO A 344 8.35 8.73 -14.53
CA PRO A 344 7.65 8.47 -15.78
C PRO A 344 7.96 7.08 -16.36
N ARG A 345 6.92 6.33 -16.71
CA ARG A 345 7.03 5.07 -17.46
C ARG A 345 5.88 4.93 -18.45
N PHE A 346 6.13 4.23 -19.54
CA PHE A 346 5.17 3.98 -20.61
C PHE A 346 4.82 2.50 -20.70
N SER A 347 3.55 2.19 -20.99
CA SER A 347 3.06 0.85 -21.28
C SER A 347 1.94 0.91 -22.33
N LEU A 348 1.69 -0.20 -23.01
CA LEU A 348 0.52 -0.36 -23.90
C LEU A 348 -0.69 -0.96 -23.16
N ASP A 349 -0.50 -1.38 -21.91
CA ASP A 349 -1.55 -1.94 -21.07
C ASP A 349 -2.59 -0.87 -20.74
N GLN A 350 -3.85 -1.17 -21.05
CA GLN A 350 -4.99 -0.29 -20.77
C GLN A 350 -5.71 -0.75 -19.50
N GLY A 351 -6.11 0.22 -18.68
CA GLY A 351 -6.88 -0.03 -17.47
C GLY A 351 -8.33 -0.41 -17.76
N ARG A 352 -9.03 -0.85 -16.71
CA ARG A 352 -10.47 -1.20 -16.81
C ARG A 352 -11.34 0.00 -17.16
N SER A 353 -10.89 1.20 -16.81
CA SER A 353 -11.62 2.46 -17.02
C SER A 353 -11.47 2.98 -18.45
N ALA A 354 -10.68 2.33 -19.31
CA ALA A 354 -10.35 2.82 -20.65
C ALA A 354 -11.59 3.12 -21.53
N GLU A 355 -12.72 2.45 -21.29
CA GLU A 355 -13.99 2.63 -22.01
C GLU A 355 -15.08 3.34 -21.21
N ILE A 356 -14.75 3.86 -20.02
CA ILE A 356 -15.73 4.56 -19.20
C ILE A 356 -16.31 5.75 -19.97
N GLY A 357 -17.63 5.95 -19.91
CA GLY A 357 -18.30 7.09 -20.54
C GLY A 357 -18.36 7.09 -22.07
N THR A 358 -17.93 6.03 -22.76
CA THR A 358 -18.03 5.93 -24.24
C THR A 358 -19.32 5.26 -24.71
N ALA A 359 -20.07 4.63 -23.80
CA ALA A 359 -21.26 3.87 -24.14
C ALA A 359 -22.28 4.69 -24.96
N GLY A 360 -22.72 4.12 -26.08
CA GLY A 360 -23.70 4.76 -26.99
C GLY A 360 -23.14 5.84 -27.91
N GLN A 361 -21.81 6.02 -27.95
CA GLN A 361 -21.14 6.95 -28.87
C GLN A 361 -20.27 6.16 -29.85
N THR A 362 -20.30 6.55 -31.13
CA THR A 362 -19.48 5.95 -32.19
C THR A 362 -18.99 7.04 -33.15
N PRO A 363 -18.16 7.99 -32.67
CA PRO A 363 -17.61 9.04 -33.50
C PRO A 363 -16.70 8.46 -34.59
N ALA A 364 -16.49 9.20 -35.68
CA ALA A 364 -15.52 8.83 -36.69
C ALA A 364 -14.09 8.75 -36.11
N LEU A 365 -13.70 9.73 -35.28
CA LEU A 365 -12.43 9.74 -34.54
C LEU A 365 -12.64 10.20 -33.11
N ARG A 366 -12.04 9.50 -32.13
CA ARG A 366 -11.92 9.93 -30.74
C ARG A 366 -10.46 10.13 -30.39
N LEU A 367 -10.15 11.33 -29.89
CA LEU A 367 -8.89 11.67 -29.24
C LEU A 367 -9.18 11.83 -27.76
N ARG A 368 -8.56 11.01 -26.92
CA ARG A 368 -8.92 10.86 -25.51
C ARG A 368 -7.71 10.91 -24.60
N ALA A 369 -7.84 11.64 -23.50
CA ALA A 369 -6.98 11.52 -22.33
C ALA A 369 -7.81 11.13 -21.11
N LEU A 370 -7.48 9.99 -20.51
CA LEU A 370 -8.11 9.49 -19.29
C LEU A 370 -7.07 9.44 -18.17
N VAL A 371 -7.40 9.99 -17.01
CA VAL A 371 -6.51 10.06 -15.85
C VAL A 371 -7.13 9.25 -14.71
N ASN A 372 -6.39 8.26 -14.23
CA ASN A 372 -6.73 7.49 -13.04
C ASN A 372 -6.01 8.07 -11.84
N LEU A 373 -6.79 8.49 -10.84
CA LEU A 373 -6.33 9.13 -9.61
C LEU A 373 -6.64 8.22 -8.43
N PRO A 374 -5.70 7.35 -8.03
CA PRO A 374 -5.87 6.43 -6.91
C PRO A 374 -5.66 7.19 -5.59
N TRP A 375 -6.59 8.08 -5.22
CA TRP A 375 -6.51 8.79 -3.94
C TRP A 375 -6.89 7.88 -2.76
N ALA A 376 -6.21 8.08 -1.63
CA ALA A 376 -6.58 7.50 -0.36
C ALA A 376 -7.87 8.12 0.19
N ASP A 377 -8.64 7.33 0.95
CA ASP A 377 -9.88 7.74 1.63
C ASP A 377 -10.93 8.43 0.71
N PRO A 378 -11.30 7.84 -0.44
CA PRO A 378 -12.18 8.49 -1.42
C PRO A 378 -13.63 8.69 -0.94
N ASP A 379 -14.02 8.08 0.17
CA ASP A 379 -15.36 8.20 0.75
C ASP A 379 -15.67 9.64 1.20
N ALA A 380 -14.63 10.42 1.53
CA ALA A 380 -14.76 11.84 1.89
C ALA A 380 -14.96 12.75 0.66
N LEU A 381 -14.76 12.25 -0.55
CA LEU A 381 -14.88 13.04 -1.78
C LEU A 381 -16.34 13.19 -2.19
N GLU A 382 -16.69 14.40 -2.63
CA GLU A 382 -18.00 14.74 -3.14
C GLU A 382 -17.91 15.79 -4.25
N VAL A 383 -18.68 15.57 -5.31
CA VAL A 383 -18.97 16.56 -6.34
C VAL A 383 -20.14 17.43 -5.87
N SER A 384 -19.82 18.53 -5.20
CA SER A 384 -20.83 19.45 -4.66
C SER A 384 -21.42 20.37 -5.74
N LYS A 385 -22.63 20.89 -5.51
CA LYS A 385 -23.27 21.83 -6.45
C LYS A 385 -22.41 23.08 -6.73
N PRO A 386 -21.82 23.77 -5.72
CA PRO A 386 -20.95 24.91 -5.99
C PRO A 386 -19.76 24.56 -6.88
N ARG A 387 -19.13 23.40 -6.66
CA ARG A 387 -18.00 22.93 -7.47
C ARG A 387 -18.41 22.61 -8.92
N ARG A 388 -19.57 21.99 -9.13
CA ARG A 388 -20.10 21.78 -10.50
C ARG A 388 -20.33 23.09 -11.23
N THR A 389 -20.95 24.07 -10.56
CA THR A 389 -21.18 25.40 -11.16
C THR A 389 -19.87 26.11 -11.50
N LEU A 390 -18.85 26.01 -10.64
CA LEU A 390 -17.53 26.56 -10.91
C LEU A 390 -16.88 25.87 -12.12
N LEU A 391 -16.90 24.53 -12.15
CA LEU A 391 -16.37 23.75 -13.27
C LEU A 391 -17.03 24.16 -14.59
N GLU A 392 -18.36 24.26 -14.62
CA GLU A 392 -19.12 24.67 -15.80
C GLU A 392 -18.69 26.04 -16.34
N GLN A 393 -18.40 27.00 -15.46
CA GLN A 393 -17.89 28.32 -15.83
C GLN A 393 -16.46 28.29 -16.38
N GLN A 394 -15.63 27.38 -15.85
CA GLN A 394 -14.24 27.23 -16.26
C GLN A 394 -14.09 26.46 -17.57
N LEU A 395 -15.01 25.56 -17.90
CA LEU A 395 -14.91 24.70 -19.09
C LEU A 395 -14.83 25.48 -20.41
N ALA A 396 -15.53 26.60 -20.53
CA ALA A 396 -15.44 27.47 -21.72
C ALA A 396 -14.04 28.04 -21.96
N HIS A 397 -13.21 28.10 -20.92
CA HIS A 397 -11.84 28.61 -20.94
C HIS A 397 -10.79 27.51 -20.72
N SER A 398 -11.22 26.24 -20.76
CA SER A 398 -10.34 25.08 -20.57
C SER A 398 -9.41 24.87 -21.76
N ALA A 399 -8.31 24.15 -21.53
CA ALA A 399 -7.38 23.77 -22.59
C ALA A 399 -8.10 22.99 -23.72
N VAL A 400 -9.01 22.07 -23.38
CA VAL A 400 -9.75 21.29 -24.40
C VAL A 400 -10.70 22.16 -25.23
N ALA A 401 -11.35 23.17 -24.64
CA ALA A 401 -12.14 24.15 -25.39
C ALA A 401 -11.25 24.97 -26.35
N GLY A 402 -10.05 25.35 -25.89
CA GLY A 402 -9.03 25.98 -26.71
C GLY A 402 -8.59 25.10 -27.89
N ALA A 403 -8.37 23.81 -27.66
CA ALA A 403 -7.96 22.86 -28.69
C ALA A 403 -9.05 22.65 -29.76
N VAL A 404 -10.32 22.51 -29.36
CA VAL A 404 -11.43 22.40 -30.33
C VAL A 404 -11.57 23.68 -31.17
N THR A 405 -11.42 24.84 -30.55
CA THR A 405 -11.42 26.13 -31.26
C THR A 405 -10.21 26.27 -32.18
N MET A 406 -9.07 25.70 -31.81
CA MET A 406 -7.85 25.70 -32.63
C MET A 406 -8.04 24.88 -33.92
N LEU A 407 -8.71 23.72 -33.85
CA LEU A 407 -8.93 22.86 -35.03
C LEU A 407 -9.72 23.57 -36.15
N SER A 408 -10.72 24.37 -35.78
CA SER A 408 -11.50 25.17 -36.74
C SER A 408 -10.71 26.38 -37.25
N ARG A 409 -9.98 27.08 -36.37
CA ARG A 409 -9.16 28.25 -36.73
C ARG A 409 -8.07 27.95 -37.73
N ARG A 410 -7.37 26.81 -37.58
CA ARG A 410 -6.34 26.36 -38.52
C ARG A 410 -6.88 26.13 -39.94
N ARG A 411 -8.19 25.90 -40.04
CA ARG A 411 -8.93 25.72 -41.30
C ARG A 411 -9.74 26.98 -41.67
N GLY A 412 -9.37 28.14 -41.14
CA GLY A 412 -9.95 29.44 -41.50
C GLY A 412 -11.34 29.74 -40.92
N ALA A 413 -11.86 28.91 -40.01
CA ALA A 413 -13.17 29.08 -39.41
C ALA A 413 -13.09 29.47 -37.92
N GLU A 414 -13.92 30.41 -37.48
CA GLU A 414 -14.03 30.79 -36.06
C GLU A 414 -15.21 30.06 -35.41
N LEU A 415 -15.00 28.81 -35.01
CA LEU A 415 -16.02 27.98 -34.34
C LEU A 415 -15.61 27.74 -32.88
N PRO A 416 -15.99 28.64 -31.94
CA PRO A 416 -15.56 28.55 -30.55
C PRO A 416 -16.29 27.45 -29.76
N ALA A 417 -15.55 26.70 -28.96
CA ALA A 417 -16.10 25.71 -28.03
C ALA A 417 -16.57 26.35 -26.70
N GLY A 418 -17.47 27.32 -26.78
CA GLY A 418 -17.85 28.17 -25.65
C GLY A 418 -19.07 27.71 -24.84
N ARG A 419 -19.94 26.86 -25.41
CA ARG A 419 -21.20 26.46 -24.77
C ARG A 419 -21.13 24.99 -24.32
N TRP A 420 -21.09 24.80 -23.01
CA TRP A 420 -21.06 23.49 -22.37
C TRP A 420 -22.42 23.18 -21.74
N GLU A 421 -22.89 21.95 -21.92
CA GLU A 421 -24.17 21.47 -21.40
C GLU A 421 -23.97 20.12 -20.71
N GLY A 422 -24.95 19.69 -19.91
CA GLY A 422 -24.91 18.39 -19.24
C GLY A 422 -24.74 17.25 -20.24
N GLY A 423 -23.67 16.48 -20.07
CA GLY A 423 -23.30 15.38 -20.95
C GLY A 423 -24.04 14.07 -20.62
N PRO A 424 -23.85 13.02 -21.45
CA PRO A 424 -24.52 11.73 -21.29
C PRO A 424 -24.13 10.97 -20.01
N PHE A 425 -22.99 11.33 -19.39
CA PHE A 425 -22.52 10.72 -18.14
C PHE A 425 -23.31 11.19 -16.90
N GLY A 426 -24.09 12.26 -17.03
CA GLY A 426 -24.94 12.80 -15.96
C GLY A 426 -24.16 13.48 -14.83
N ASN A 427 -24.90 14.21 -13.99
CA ASN A 427 -24.36 14.94 -12.85
C ASN A 427 -24.98 14.43 -11.55
N SER A 428 -24.14 14.07 -10.59
CA SER A 428 -24.54 13.58 -9.27
C SER A 428 -23.57 14.07 -8.19
N ALA A 429 -23.74 13.62 -6.94
CA ALA A 429 -22.75 13.82 -5.89
C ALA A 429 -21.45 13.02 -6.14
N ARG A 430 -21.47 12.04 -7.06
CA ARG A 430 -20.34 11.14 -7.35
C ARG A 430 -19.85 11.18 -8.79
N SER A 431 -20.47 11.99 -9.63
CA SER A 431 -20.09 12.10 -11.04
C SER A 431 -20.42 13.49 -11.59
N VAL A 432 -19.68 13.88 -12.61
CA VAL A 432 -19.96 15.05 -13.42
C VAL A 432 -19.63 14.76 -14.87
N GLY A 433 -20.43 15.28 -15.79
CA GLY A 433 -20.26 15.12 -17.22
C GLY A 433 -20.78 16.33 -17.98
N TYR A 434 -19.95 16.87 -18.87
CA TYR A 434 -20.32 18.01 -19.70
C TYR A 434 -19.84 17.81 -21.14
N THR A 435 -20.60 18.35 -22.08
CA THR A 435 -20.26 18.31 -23.51
C THR A 435 -20.44 19.67 -24.16
N CYS A 436 -19.55 20.00 -25.08
CA CYS A 436 -19.70 21.11 -26.02
C CYS A 436 -19.77 20.54 -27.43
N THR A 437 -20.82 20.84 -28.18
CA THR A 437 -21.02 20.34 -29.55
C THR A 437 -21.00 21.48 -30.54
N ILE A 438 -20.15 21.36 -31.56
CA ILE A 438 -20.20 22.19 -32.77
C ILE A 438 -21.04 21.41 -33.78
N ALA A 439 -22.21 21.94 -34.12
CA ALA A 439 -23.14 21.31 -35.06
C ALA A 439 -23.06 21.96 -36.44
N ALA A 440 -23.24 21.15 -37.48
CA ALA A 440 -23.39 21.61 -38.86
C ALA A 440 -24.72 22.37 -39.07
N PRO A 441 -24.90 23.09 -40.19
CA PRO A 441 -26.12 23.86 -40.45
C PRO A 441 -27.41 23.01 -40.46
N ASP A 442 -27.30 21.71 -40.72
CA ASP A 442 -28.40 20.73 -40.67
C ASP A 442 -28.72 20.25 -39.24
N GLY A 443 -27.98 20.73 -38.24
CA GLY A 443 -28.10 20.35 -36.83
C GLY A 443 -27.34 19.07 -36.46
N GLY A 444 -26.67 18.40 -37.40
CA GLY A 444 -25.87 17.22 -37.14
C GLY A 444 -24.58 17.56 -36.34
N PRO A 445 -24.17 16.73 -35.36
CA PRO A 445 -22.93 16.98 -34.63
C PRO A 445 -21.72 16.78 -35.55
N ALA A 446 -20.84 17.78 -35.63
CA ALA A 446 -19.62 17.72 -36.43
C ALA A 446 -18.40 17.40 -35.55
N VAL A 447 -18.19 18.24 -34.54
CA VAL A 447 -17.10 18.09 -33.56
C VAL A 447 -17.68 18.23 -32.16
N LYS A 448 -17.23 17.40 -31.23
CA LYS A 448 -17.67 17.43 -29.82
C LYS A 448 -16.47 17.41 -28.89
N ALA A 449 -16.47 18.28 -27.88
CA ALA A 449 -15.65 18.11 -26.68
C ALA A 449 -16.51 17.47 -25.59
N SER A 450 -15.97 16.51 -24.86
CA SER A 450 -16.65 15.88 -23.72
C SER A 450 -15.69 15.79 -22.55
N VAL A 451 -16.18 16.06 -21.35
CA VAL A 451 -15.44 15.83 -20.11
C VAL A 451 -16.27 15.01 -19.15
N MET A 452 -15.62 14.19 -18.34
CA MET A 452 -16.27 13.52 -17.23
C MET A 452 -15.32 13.31 -16.05
N LEU A 453 -15.87 13.31 -14.85
CA LEU A 453 -15.21 12.80 -13.66
C LEU A 453 -16.16 11.86 -12.92
N ALA A 454 -15.64 10.73 -12.48
CA ALA A 454 -16.35 9.74 -11.67
C ALA A 454 -15.56 9.43 -10.40
N LEU A 455 -16.24 9.46 -9.25
CA LEU A 455 -15.68 8.98 -8.00
C LEU A 455 -15.69 7.44 -7.94
N PRO A 456 -14.91 6.82 -7.03
CA PRO A 456 -14.83 5.36 -6.94
C PRO A 456 -16.19 4.70 -6.71
N THR A 457 -16.29 3.47 -7.22
CA THR A 457 -17.43 2.57 -7.09
C THR A 457 -16.96 1.21 -6.60
N THR A 458 -17.88 0.26 -6.42
CA THR A 458 -17.52 -1.13 -6.09
C THR A 458 -16.67 -1.82 -7.16
N MET A 459 -16.73 -1.35 -8.42
CA MET A 459 -16.02 -1.94 -9.56
C MET A 459 -14.79 -1.15 -9.99
N GLU A 460 -14.69 0.11 -9.56
CA GLU A 460 -13.62 1.05 -9.92
C GLU A 460 -13.08 1.72 -8.66
N SER A 461 -11.84 1.42 -8.28
CA SER A 461 -11.24 1.93 -7.05
C SER A 461 -10.68 3.34 -7.18
N ASN A 462 -10.52 3.85 -8.41
CA ASN A 462 -9.89 5.13 -8.67
C ASN A 462 -10.93 6.23 -8.93
N VAL A 463 -10.56 7.48 -8.62
CA VAL A 463 -11.24 8.60 -9.28
C VAL A 463 -10.79 8.60 -10.73
N VAL A 464 -11.73 8.63 -11.66
CA VAL A 464 -11.46 8.64 -13.10
C VAL A 464 -11.88 9.98 -13.67
N ALA A 465 -10.94 10.70 -14.26
CA ALA A 465 -11.17 11.96 -14.96
C ALA A 465 -10.84 11.78 -16.44
N CYS A 466 -11.65 12.35 -17.33
CA CYS A 466 -11.47 12.16 -18.76
C CYS A 466 -11.85 13.41 -19.54
N ALA A 467 -11.08 13.70 -20.58
CA ALA A 467 -11.43 14.67 -21.60
C ALA A 467 -11.25 14.06 -22.99
N ASP A 468 -12.26 14.25 -23.82
CA ASP A 468 -12.34 13.75 -25.18
C ASP A 468 -12.56 14.90 -26.16
N VAL A 469 -11.94 14.78 -27.34
CA VAL A 469 -12.32 15.51 -28.55
C VAL A 469 -12.73 14.49 -29.60
N LEU A 470 -13.95 14.62 -30.09
CA LEU A 470 -14.59 13.70 -31.02
C LEU A 470 -14.82 14.40 -32.35
N ILE A 471 -14.36 13.79 -33.44
CA ILE A 471 -14.84 14.09 -34.78
C ILE A 471 -16.03 13.16 -35.01
N GLU A 472 -17.24 13.69 -34.87
CA GLU A 472 -18.49 12.93 -34.95
C GLU A 472 -18.81 12.58 -36.40
N ASN A 473 -18.70 13.56 -37.29
CA ASN A 473 -18.94 13.38 -38.71
C ASN A 473 -18.00 14.30 -39.53
N PRO A 474 -16.97 13.75 -40.21
CA PRO A 474 -16.04 14.52 -41.03
C PRO A 474 -16.72 15.32 -42.15
N GLN A 475 -17.81 14.80 -42.73
CA GLN A 475 -18.54 15.52 -43.79
C GLN A 475 -19.31 16.71 -43.23
N ALA A 476 -19.95 16.55 -42.07
CA ALA A 476 -20.62 17.64 -41.36
C ALA A 476 -19.60 18.71 -40.93
N TRP A 477 -18.41 18.30 -40.52
CA TRP A 477 -17.33 19.22 -40.19
C TRP A 477 -16.80 19.97 -41.41
N ALA A 478 -16.56 19.30 -42.54
CA ALA A 478 -16.16 19.94 -43.78
C ALA A 478 -17.20 20.99 -44.24
N ALA A 479 -18.50 20.69 -44.09
CA ALA A 479 -19.56 21.63 -44.44
C ALA A 479 -19.52 22.94 -43.60
N LEU A 480 -19.02 22.88 -42.36
CA LEU A 480 -18.84 24.07 -41.51
C LEU A 480 -17.61 24.90 -41.87
N LEU A 481 -16.55 24.26 -42.35
CA LEU A 481 -15.29 24.91 -42.70
C LEU A 481 -15.35 25.60 -44.06
N GLY A 482 -16.29 25.19 -44.92
CA GLY A 482 -16.41 25.65 -46.30
C GLY A 482 -15.69 24.76 -47.31
N SER A 483 -15.93 25.00 -48.60
CA SER A 483 -15.36 24.19 -49.68
C SER A 483 -13.84 24.32 -49.77
N GLY A 484 -13.13 23.19 -49.84
CA GLY A 484 -11.68 23.13 -50.12
C GLY A 484 -10.79 22.84 -48.92
N TRP A 485 -11.35 22.65 -47.73
CA TRP A 485 -10.59 22.27 -46.53
C TRP A 485 -10.64 20.78 -46.26
N ASP A 486 -9.47 20.21 -45.95
CA ASP A 486 -9.33 18.83 -45.50
C ASP A 486 -9.72 18.71 -44.01
N THR A 487 -10.43 17.63 -43.68
CA THR A 487 -10.82 17.29 -42.30
C THR A 487 -9.89 16.25 -41.68
N GLN A 488 -8.92 15.73 -42.44
CA GLN A 488 -7.80 14.97 -41.89
C GLN A 488 -7.02 15.87 -40.91
N LEU A 489 -6.69 15.31 -39.75
CA LEU A 489 -5.91 16.01 -38.71
C LEU A 489 -4.43 15.81 -38.94
N GLY A 490 -3.64 16.88 -38.86
CA GLY A 490 -2.17 16.75 -38.77
C GLY A 490 -1.77 16.06 -37.45
N PHE A 491 -0.64 15.36 -37.42
CA PHE A 491 -0.17 14.74 -36.18
C PHE A 491 0.11 15.76 -35.08
N ASP A 492 0.56 16.97 -35.43
CA ASP A 492 0.76 18.07 -34.49
C ASP A 492 -0.57 18.59 -33.90
N GLU A 493 -1.67 18.53 -34.65
CA GLU A 493 -3.02 18.79 -34.14
C GLU A 493 -3.46 17.73 -33.15
N VAL A 494 -3.19 16.46 -33.45
CA VAL A 494 -3.47 15.34 -32.53
C VAL A 494 -2.71 15.52 -31.23
N GLN A 495 -1.42 15.86 -31.29
CA GLN A 495 -0.63 16.19 -30.10
C GLN A 495 -1.22 17.35 -29.31
N ALA A 496 -1.57 18.46 -29.97
CA ALA A 496 -2.14 19.62 -29.31
C ALA A 496 -3.47 19.29 -28.61
N VAL A 497 -4.30 18.46 -29.24
CA VAL A 497 -5.57 17.98 -28.67
C VAL A 497 -5.34 17.04 -27.49
N LEU A 498 -4.45 16.04 -27.61
CA LEU A 498 -4.14 15.13 -26.51
C LEU A 498 -3.49 15.84 -25.32
N LEU A 499 -2.63 16.83 -25.58
CA LEU A 499 -2.05 17.68 -24.54
C LEU A 499 -3.12 18.45 -23.78
N ALA A 500 -4.05 19.07 -24.51
CA ALA A 500 -5.15 19.85 -23.94
C ALA A 500 -6.15 18.98 -23.18
N ALA A 501 -6.44 17.78 -23.70
CA ALA A 501 -7.27 16.79 -23.03
C ALA A 501 -6.60 16.32 -21.74
N TRP A 502 -5.31 15.99 -21.76
CA TRP A 502 -4.55 15.60 -20.57
C TRP A 502 -4.56 16.72 -19.53
N GLU A 503 -4.19 17.94 -19.91
CA GLU A 503 -4.20 19.10 -19.00
C GLU A 503 -5.59 19.31 -18.36
N THR A 504 -6.65 19.25 -19.15
CA THR A 504 -8.02 19.39 -18.63
C THR A 504 -8.37 18.26 -17.66
N ALA A 505 -8.08 17.00 -18.01
CA ALA A 505 -8.41 15.84 -17.19
C ALA A 505 -7.57 15.74 -15.90
N ALA A 506 -6.32 16.22 -15.91
CA ALA A 506 -5.41 16.12 -14.79
C ALA A 506 -5.41 17.33 -13.85
N GLU A 507 -5.81 18.51 -14.33
CA GLU A 507 -5.81 19.74 -13.52
C GLU A 507 -7.21 20.29 -13.26
N LEU A 508 -8.03 20.46 -14.29
CA LEU A 508 -9.34 21.12 -14.14
C LEU A 508 -10.39 20.21 -13.51
N LEU A 509 -10.51 18.96 -13.97
CA LEU A 509 -11.56 18.05 -13.49
C LEU A 509 -11.39 17.66 -12.02
N PRO A 510 -10.19 17.36 -11.51
CA PRO A 510 -9.97 17.02 -10.09
C PRO A 510 -10.50 18.06 -9.10
N ASP A 511 -10.49 19.35 -9.46
CA ASP A 511 -11.00 20.44 -8.60
C ASP A 511 -12.51 20.33 -8.32
N ALA A 512 -13.24 19.56 -9.12
CA ALA A 512 -14.66 19.29 -8.91
C ALA A 512 -14.94 18.50 -7.61
N VAL A 513 -13.94 17.81 -7.06
CA VAL A 513 -14.08 16.95 -5.87
C VAL A 513 -13.48 17.54 -4.60
N GLY A 514 -12.72 18.64 -4.71
CA GLY A 514 -12.12 19.36 -3.59
C GLY A 514 -10.65 19.70 -3.78
N ASP A 515 -9.98 20.01 -2.66
CA ASP A 515 -8.55 20.29 -2.66
C ASP A 515 -7.77 18.98 -2.90
N SER A 516 -7.58 18.67 -4.18
CA SER A 516 -6.84 17.50 -4.64
C SER A 516 -5.38 17.53 -4.20
N ALA A 517 -4.83 18.72 -3.95
CA ALA A 517 -3.49 18.85 -3.44
C ALA A 517 -3.40 18.27 -2.01
N GLY A 518 -4.44 18.32 -1.19
CA GLY A 518 -4.39 17.75 0.16
C GLY A 518 -4.35 16.22 0.22
N LEU A 519 -4.63 15.53 -0.89
CA LEU A 519 -4.88 14.09 -0.90
C LEU A 519 -3.60 13.26 -1.03
N SER A 520 -3.59 12.11 -0.36
CA SER A 520 -2.51 11.12 -0.46
C SER A 520 -2.82 10.08 -1.54
N TRP A 521 -1.79 9.47 -2.10
CA TRP A 521 -1.95 8.38 -3.05
C TRP A 521 -2.19 7.04 -2.34
N ALA A 522 -2.97 6.17 -2.96
CA ALA A 522 -3.17 4.77 -2.61
C ALA A 522 -2.56 3.82 -3.67
N GLY A 523 -2.06 4.39 -4.77
CA GLY A 523 -1.41 3.72 -5.90
C GLY A 523 -0.74 4.73 -6.83
N PRO A 524 -0.04 4.28 -7.88
CA PRO A 524 0.55 5.19 -8.85
C PRO A 524 -0.52 5.77 -9.80
N PRO A 525 -0.63 7.11 -9.96
CA PRO A 525 -1.55 7.70 -10.94
C PRO A 525 -1.14 7.38 -12.38
N THR A 526 -2.13 7.19 -13.26
CA THR A 526 -1.90 6.87 -14.67
C THR A 526 -2.69 7.77 -15.60
N ILE A 527 -2.16 7.98 -16.80
CA ILE A 527 -2.77 8.75 -17.87
C ILE A 527 -2.78 7.89 -19.13
N GLU A 528 -3.96 7.59 -19.65
CA GLU A 528 -4.15 6.86 -20.90
C GLU A 528 -4.44 7.86 -22.02
N LEU A 529 -3.57 7.86 -23.03
CA LEU A 529 -3.72 8.66 -24.24
C LEU A 529 -4.15 7.74 -25.38
N ARG A 530 -5.21 8.11 -26.10
CA ARG A 530 -5.84 7.24 -27.09
C ARG A 530 -6.26 7.97 -28.35
N MET A 531 -6.11 7.27 -29.46
CA MET A 531 -6.65 7.63 -30.78
C MET A 531 -7.45 6.44 -31.30
N THR A 532 -8.74 6.62 -31.55
CA THR A 532 -9.62 5.52 -32.00
C THR A 532 -10.56 5.97 -33.12
N CYS A 533 -10.61 5.18 -34.20
CA CYS A 533 -11.68 5.21 -35.17
C CYS A 533 -12.80 4.27 -34.70
N GLU A 534 -14.01 4.81 -34.47
CA GLU A 534 -15.11 4.06 -33.83
C GLU A 534 -16.33 3.88 -34.73
N GLN A 535 -16.44 4.64 -35.82
CA GLN A 535 -17.54 4.54 -36.77
C GLN A 535 -17.19 3.57 -37.92
N PRO A 536 -17.92 2.45 -38.10
CA PRO A 536 -17.69 1.54 -39.22
C PRO A 536 -18.07 2.18 -40.56
N ALA A 537 -17.31 1.85 -41.61
CA ALA A 537 -17.70 2.14 -42.97
C ALA A 537 -18.93 1.31 -43.38
N ALA A 538 -19.51 1.58 -44.56
CA ALA A 538 -20.71 0.89 -45.05
C ALA A 538 -20.56 -0.64 -45.17
N ASN A 539 -19.32 -1.14 -45.25
CA ASN A 539 -18.99 -2.57 -45.27
C ASN A 539 -18.85 -3.20 -43.86
N GLY A 540 -19.08 -2.42 -42.79
CA GLY A 540 -18.95 -2.86 -41.40
C GLY A 540 -17.52 -2.89 -40.86
N VAL A 541 -16.51 -2.49 -41.66
CA VAL A 541 -15.11 -2.45 -41.25
C VAL A 541 -14.77 -1.07 -40.68
N LEU A 542 -14.04 -1.03 -39.56
CA LEU A 542 -13.54 0.23 -39.00
C LEU A 542 -12.46 0.83 -39.90
N PRO A 543 -12.51 2.14 -40.18
CA PRO A 543 -11.45 2.80 -40.91
C PRO A 543 -10.15 2.81 -40.09
N THR A 544 -9.03 2.87 -40.79
CA THR A 544 -7.69 2.97 -40.20
C THR A 544 -7.40 4.42 -39.82
N LEU A 545 -6.52 4.66 -38.85
CA LEU A 545 -6.24 6.00 -38.31
C LEU A 545 -5.70 6.97 -39.38
N ASP A 546 -4.93 6.46 -40.34
CA ASP A 546 -4.39 7.22 -41.48
C ASP A 546 -5.48 7.82 -42.38
N THR A 547 -6.72 7.37 -42.28
CA THR A 547 -7.87 7.96 -43.01
C THR A 547 -8.37 9.27 -42.42
N LEU A 548 -8.12 9.51 -41.13
CA LEU A 548 -8.59 10.70 -40.39
C LEU A 548 -7.45 11.48 -39.74
N VAL A 549 -6.25 10.91 -39.69
CA VAL A 549 -5.03 11.53 -39.18
C VAL A 549 -3.93 11.38 -40.23
N ASP A 550 -3.24 12.45 -40.55
CA ASP A 550 -2.05 12.42 -41.38
C ASP A 550 -0.87 11.90 -40.55
N LEU A 551 -0.51 10.64 -40.80
CA LEU A 551 0.59 9.93 -40.15
C LEU A 551 1.87 9.91 -41.00
N THR A 552 1.90 10.62 -42.13
CA THR A 552 3.05 10.59 -43.05
C THR A 552 4.34 11.09 -42.41
N SER A 553 4.23 12.03 -41.47
CA SER A 553 5.35 12.54 -40.67
C SER A 553 6.03 11.49 -39.79
N LEU A 554 5.37 10.36 -39.51
CA LEU A 554 5.91 9.27 -38.69
C LEU A 554 6.76 8.27 -39.50
N GLY A 555 6.87 8.44 -40.82
CA GLY A 555 7.61 7.54 -41.68
C GLY A 555 6.84 6.28 -42.08
N THR A 556 7.58 5.22 -42.43
CA THR A 556 7.00 3.97 -42.93
C THR A 556 6.43 3.15 -41.77
N ASN A 557 5.29 2.49 -41.99
CA ASN A 557 4.68 1.60 -41.02
C ASN A 557 4.89 0.13 -41.41
N ASP A 558 5.76 -0.56 -40.67
CA ASP A 558 6.07 -1.97 -40.88
C ASP A 558 5.02 -2.92 -40.26
N GLY A 559 4.21 -2.41 -39.33
CA GLY A 559 3.21 -3.15 -38.57
C GLY A 559 1.80 -3.15 -39.18
N GLY A 560 1.60 -2.42 -40.28
CA GLY A 560 0.30 -2.20 -40.91
C GLY A 560 -0.56 -1.16 -40.20
N THR A 561 -1.53 -0.61 -40.94
CA THR A 561 -2.41 0.46 -40.44
C THR A 561 -3.42 -0.10 -39.43
N ARG A 562 -3.74 0.68 -38.40
CA ARG A 562 -4.66 0.28 -37.31
C ARG A 562 -5.76 1.30 -37.12
N SER A 563 -6.92 0.87 -36.63
CA SER A 563 -8.03 1.75 -36.24
C SER A 563 -7.87 2.32 -34.82
N LYS A 564 -6.88 1.87 -34.05
CA LYS A 564 -6.65 2.26 -32.66
C LYS A 564 -5.18 2.29 -32.32
N MET A 565 -4.78 3.31 -31.57
CA MET A 565 -3.50 3.41 -30.85
C MET A 565 -3.75 3.92 -29.43
N ALA A 566 -2.94 3.44 -28.48
CA ALA A 566 -3.06 3.83 -27.09
C ALA A 566 -1.72 3.67 -26.37
N VAL A 567 -1.46 4.57 -25.42
CA VAL A 567 -0.33 4.47 -24.49
C VAL A 567 -0.78 4.89 -23.10
N THR A 568 -0.32 4.18 -22.09
CA THR A 568 -0.51 4.49 -20.68
C THR A 568 0.79 5.05 -20.11
N VAL A 569 0.70 6.24 -19.54
CA VAL A 569 1.79 6.97 -18.90
C VAL A 569 1.56 6.90 -17.40
N THR A 570 2.49 6.33 -16.63
CA THR A 570 2.49 6.54 -15.17
C THR A 570 3.35 7.77 -14.89
N ALA A 571 2.74 8.86 -14.43
CA ALA A 571 3.42 10.11 -14.15
C ALA A 571 2.60 10.91 -13.11
N ALA A 572 3.21 11.92 -12.50
CA ALA A 572 2.47 12.86 -11.66
C ALA A 572 1.35 13.52 -12.50
N PRO A 573 0.10 13.63 -12.03
CA PRO A 573 -0.97 14.22 -12.84
C PRO A 573 -0.76 15.73 -13.04
N THR A 574 -0.34 16.42 -11.99
CA THR A 574 -0.04 17.86 -12.00
C THR A 574 1.45 18.09 -12.26
N MET A 575 1.76 18.84 -13.32
CA MET A 575 3.11 19.19 -13.73
C MET A 575 3.08 20.47 -14.57
N GLU A 576 4.22 21.11 -14.78
CA GLU A 576 4.30 22.27 -15.67
C GLU A 576 3.98 21.87 -17.12
N ARG A 577 3.36 22.79 -17.88
CA ARG A 577 2.96 22.52 -19.25
C ARG A 577 4.10 22.06 -20.16
N ALA A 578 5.30 22.63 -19.98
CA ALA A 578 6.48 22.25 -20.75
C ALA A 578 6.94 20.81 -20.45
N GLU A 579 6.87 20.40 -19.18
CA GLU A 579 7.14 19.03 -18.77
C GLU A 579 6.09 18.06 -19.33
N ARG A 580 4.80 18.42 -19.26
CA ARG A 580 3.71 17.65 -19.85
C ARG A 580 3.88 17.46 -21.34
N GLN A 581 4.25 18.53 -22.05
CA GLN A 581 4.49 18.47 -23.49
C GLN A 581 5.67 17.58 -23.83
N ARG A 582 6.74 17.59 -23.04
CA ARG A 582 7.88 16.68 -23.22
C ARG A 582 7.45 15.22 -23.02
N LEU A 583 6.76 14.91 -21.90
CA LEU A 583 6.29 13.55 -21.61
C LEU A 583 5.26 13.04 -22.61
N LEU A 584 4.39 13.92 -23.13
CA LEU A 584 3.46 13.57 -24.20
C LEU A 584 4.20 13.12 -25.45
N ARG A 585 5.23 13.87 -25.87
CA ARG A 585 6.03 13.52 -27.06
C ARG A 585 6.77 12.21 -26.89
N GLU A 586 7.39 12.00 -25.72
CA GLU A 586 8.02 10.71 -25.37
C GLU A 586 7.01 9.55 -25.38
N ALA A 587 5.81 9.74 -24.82
CA ALA A 587 4.76 8.74 -24.80
C ALA A 587 4.23 8.42 -26.21
N LEU A 588 4.07 9.43 -27.06
CA LEU A 588 3.64 9.24 -28.44
C LEU A 588 4.71 8.58 -29.30
N ALA A 589 5.99 8.94 -29.12
CA ALA A 589 7.11 8.24 -29.76
C ALA A 589 7.11 6.75 -29.39
N TYR A 590 7.00 6.44 -28.09
CA TYR A 590 6.85 5.08 -27.61
C TYR A 590 5.63 4.38 -28.21
N MET A 591 4.48 5.07 -28.28
CA MET A 591 3.26 4.51 -28.86
C MET A 591 3.42 4.17 -30.34
N VAL A 592 3.98 5.06 -31.15
CA VAL A 592 4.05 4.85 -32.61
C VAL A 592 5.12 3.82 -32.97
N ASP A 593 6.25 3.80 -32.26
CA ASP A 593 7.29 2.76 -32.39
C ASP A 593 6.69 1.35 -32.17
N GLN A 594 5.98 1.16 -31.06
CA GLN A 594 5.33 -0.11 -30.73
C GLN A 594 4.20 -0.50 -31.69
N PHE A 595 3.73 0.44 -32.53
CA PHE A 595 2.70 0.23 -33.53
C PHE A 595 3.25 0.18 -34.96
N GLY A 596 4.58 0.14 -35.14
CA GLY A 596 5.25 -0.16 -36.40
C GLY A 596 5.88 1.04 -37.12
N TYR A 597 5.86 2.24 -36.52
CA TYR A 597 6.54 3.42 -37.06
C TYR A 597 7.93 3.57 -36.43
N VAL A 598 8.86 2.71 -36.85
CA VAL A 598 10.20 2.59 -36.25
C VAL A 598 11.13 3.77 -36.56
N ASP A 599 10.81 4.55 -37.60
CA ASP A 599 11.58 5.73 -38.03
C ASP A 599 11.06 7.04 -37.40
N ALA A 600 10.08 6.97 -36.49
CA ALA A 600 9.53 8.17 -35.85
C ALA A 600 10.53 8.80 -34.87
N GLU A 601 11.18 9.89 -35.29
CA GLU A 601 12.13 10.62 -34.44
C GLU A 601 11.42 11.54 -33.44
N LEU A 602 11.94 11.61 -32.21
CA LEU A 602 11.37 12.44 -31.14
C LEU A 602 11.45 13.95 -31.44
N ASP A 603 12.35 14.37 -32.34
CA ASP A 603 12.50 15.76 -32.78
C ASP A 603 11.49 16.14 -33.89
N LEU A 604 10.88 15.14 -34.53
CA LEU A 604 9.79 15.30 -35.51
C LEU A 604 8.41 15.29 -34.83
N LEU A 605 8.39 14.92 -33.54
CA LEU A 605 7.23 14.95 -32.65
C LEU A 605 7.32 16.13 -31.67
#